data_AF-A0A371MET5-F1
#
_entry.id   AF-A0A371MET5-F1
#
_cell.length_a   1.000
_cell.length_b   1.000
_cell.length_c   1.000
_cell.angle_alpha   90.00
_cell.angle_beta   90.00
_cell.angle_gamma   90.00
#
_symmetry.space_group_name_H-M   'P 1'
#
loop_
_entity.id
_entity.type
_entity.pdbx_description
1 polymer ?
#
loop_
_entity_poly.entity_id
_entity_poly.type
_entity_poly.pdbx_seq_one_letter_code
_entity_poly.pdbx_strand_id
1 'polypeptide(L)'
;MPVTTLKSAQDFEEKGHAEVEFVGFRYIGESSMKADVDIRERAGYDGPAKFQQGQVYLALLPTFLDPDHVENANMGVHALEARNDFEVIYDAERLAEALLKRNYLPPEVFYEGFDRYKRKKLFDKLDLDDAGRVYDKDDEAPYRDQLRDIAGIERDEAAEVSQQRSDEYIQRFSRSQASNIVKLLRDDASEINLNSAGLTDMAEFLTRFEPAVVETAVDVDAGDADADELERVRADVADDEDDEDESDADSDGEE
;
A
#
# COMPACT_ATOMS: atom_id res chain seq x y z
N MET A 1 -7.59 -4.17 4.24
CA MET A 1 -8.36 -5.43 4.43
C MET A 1 -7.69 -6.25 5.52
N PRO A 2 -8.45 -6.88 6.42
CA PRO A 2 -7.93 -7.77 7.47
C PRO A 2 -7.25 -9.02 6.88
N VAL A 3 -6.38 -9.67 7.66
CA VAL A 3 -5.85 -11.01 7.42
C VAL A 3 -6.81 -12.02 8.03
N THR A 4 -7.60 -12.66 7.18
CA THR A 4 -8.68 -13.50 7.66
C THR A 4 -8.17 -14.84 8.19
N THR A 5 -8.74 -15.38 9.26
CA THR A 5 -8.36 -16.68 9.83
C THR A 5 -9.60 -17.43 10.28
N LEU A 6 -9.61 -18.76 10.10
CA LEU A 6 -10.59 -19.64 10.75
C LEU A 6 -10.45 -19.53 12.27
N LYS A 7 -11.55 -19.25 12.97
CA LYS A 7 -11.54 -19.17 14.45
C LYS A 7 -10.97 -20.40 15.15
N SER A 8 -11.06 -21.58 14.52
CA SER A 8 -10.55 -22.85 15.05
C SER A 8 -9.17 -23.24 14.50
N ALA A 9 -8.63 -22.55 13.50
CA ALA A 9 -7.39 -22.97 12.83
C ALA A 9 -6.18 -22.93 13.76
N GLN A 10 -6.11 -21.93 14.65
CA GLN A 10 -5.06 -21.86 15.66
C GLN A 10 -5.11 -23.07 16.61
N ASP A 11 -6.29 -23.41 17.14
CA ASP A 11 -6.45 -24.54 18.07
C ASP A 11 -6.11 -25.88 17.42
N PHE A 12 -6.36 -26.04 16.12
CA PHE A 12 -6.01 -27.25 15.37
C PHE A 12 -4.51 -27.34 15.11
N GLU A 13 -3.87 -26.22 14.79
CA GLU A 13 -2.42 -26.18 14.59
C GLU A 13 -1.67 -26.40 15.91
N GLU A 14 -2.09 -25.79 17.01
CA GLU A 14 -1.46 -25.99 18.33
C GLU A 14 -1.54 -27.45 18.80
N LYS A 15 -2.53 -28.21 18.33
CA LYS A 15 -2.69 -29.64 18.59
C LYS A 15 -1.99 -30.54 17.56
N GLY A 16 -1.37 -29.96 16.54
CA GLY A 16 -0.69 -30.68 15.46
C GLY A 16 -1.64 -31.37 14.47
N HIS A 17 -2.90 -30.96 14.43
CA HIS A 17 -3.92 -31.53 13.53
C HIS A 17 -4.05 -30.77 12.21
N ALA A 18 -3.42 -29.61 12.08
CA ALA A 18 -3.38 -28.82 10.86
C ALA A 18 -2.05 -28.06 10.76
N GLU A 19 -1.65 -27.75 9.54
CA GLU A 19 -0.62 -26.74 9.27
C GLU A 19 -1.32 -25.52 8.65
N VAL A 20 -1.09 -24.33 9.22
CA VAL A 20 -1.72 -23.09 8.77
C VAL A 20 -0.66 -22.18 8.19
N GLU A 21 -0.90 -21.72 6.96
CA GLU A 21 0.04 -20.86 6.24
C GLU A 21 -0.61 -19.53 5.87
N PHE A 22 0.21 -18.47 5.85
CA PHE A 22 -0.19 -17.18 5.31
C PHE A 22 -0.15 -17.23 3.78
N VAL A 23 -1.32 -17.06 3.17
CA VAL A 23 -1.51 -17.14 1.74
C VAL A 23 -2.33 -15.96 1.22
N GLY A 24 -2.07 -15.62 -0.02
CA GLY A 24 -2.89 -14.72 -0.81
C GLY A 24 -3.77 -15.53 -1.74
N PHE A 25 -4.95 -15.03 -2.08
CA PHE A 25 -5.72 -15.59 -3.17
C PHE A 25 -6.50 -14.50 -3.90
N ARG A 26 -6.75 -14.70 -5.19
CA ARG A 26 -7.51 -13.76 -6.00
C ARG A 26 -8.48 -14.48 -6.94
N TYR A 27 -9.58 -13.81 -7.22
CA TYR A 27 -10.54 -14.26 -8.22
C TYR A 27 -10.04 -13.88 -9.62
N ILE A 28 -9.93 -14.89 -10.50
CA ILE A 28 -9.42 -14.74 -11.89
C ILE A 28 -10.48 -15.08 -12.95
N GLY A 29 -11.73 -15.31 -12.53
CA GLY A 29 -12.83 -15.62 -13.46
C GLY A 29 -13.23 -14.42 -14.34
N GLU A 30 -14.12 -14.67 -15.29
CA GLU A 30 -14.48 -13.70 -16.34
C GLU A 30 -15.37 -12.54 -15.87
N SER A 31 -16.07 -12.71 -14.75
CA SER A 31 -16.95 -11.67 -14.21
C SER A 31 -16.12 -10.64 -13.42
N SER A 32 -16.56 -9.38 -13.39
CA SER A 32 -15.89 -8.35 -12.58
C SER A 32 -16.01 -8.63 -11.06
N MET A 33 -17.05 -9.35 -10.65
CA MET A 33 -17.27 -9.77 -9.28
C MET A 33 -17.90 -11.16 -9.23
N LYS A 34 -17.62 -11.89 -8.16
CA LYS A 34 -18.27 -13.17 -7.84
C LYS A 34 -18.70 -13.22 -6.38
N ALA A 35 -19.97 -13.54 -6.13
CA ALA A 35 -20.41 -13.92 -4.80
C ALA A 35 -20.18 -15.43 -4.64
N ASP A 36 -19.46 -15.82 -3.60
CA ASP A 36 -19.17 -17.23 -3.35
C ASP A 36 -19.22 -17.54 -1.86
N VAL A 37 -20.28 -18.23 -1.46
CA VAL A 37 -20.52 -18.61 -0.06
C VAL A 37 -19.73 -19.88 0.28
N ASP A 38 -19.47 -20.74 -0.70
CA ASP A 38 -18.82 -22.04 -0.52
C ASP A 38 -17.35 -21.86 -0.08
N ILE A 39 -16.65 -20.86 -0.63
CA ILE A 39 -15.27 -20.54 -0.23
C ILE A 39 -15.18 -20.13 1.24
N ARG A 40 -16.19 -19.44 1.77
CA ARG A 40 -16.17 -19.04 3.19
C ARG A 40 -16.23 -20.24 4.11
N GLU A 41 -17.07 -21.21 3.77
CA GLU A 41 -17.25 -22.44 4.55
C GLU A 41 -16.07 -23.40 4.38
N ARG A 42 -15.60 -23.59 3.14
CA ARG A 42 -14.60 -24.62 2.83
C ARG A 42 -13.18 -24.14 2.96
N ALA A 43 -12.85 -22.96 2.41
CA ALA A 43 -11.52 -22.40 2.55
C ALA A 43 -11.30 -21.82 3.94
N GLY A 44 -12.37 -21.60 4.73
CA GLY A 44 -12.24 -21.00 6.05
C GLY A 44 -12.08 -19.49 6.02
N TYR A 45 -12.57 -18.86 4.96
CA TYR A 45 -12.43 -17.44 4.75
C TYR A 45 -13.61 -16.66 5.35
N ASP A 46 -13.37 -15.94 6.45
CA ASP A 46 -14.31 -15.01 7.08
C ASP A 46 -14.30 -13.56 6.52
N GLY A 47 -13.79 -13.35 5.30
CA GLY A 47 -13.73 -12.01 4.70
C GLY A 47 -15.00 -11.64 3.90
N PRO A 48 -14.94 -10.61 3.03
CA PRO A 48 -16.06 -10.20 2.20
C PRO A 48 -16.67 -11.35 1.39
N ALA A 49 -18.00 -11.41 1.34
CA ALA A 49 -18.74 -12.46 0.60
C ALA A 49 -18.71 -12.30 -0.93
N LYS A 50 -18.11 -11.21 -1.42
CA LYS A 50 -17.94 -10.91 -2.84
C LYS A 50 -16.47 -10.69 -3.15
N PHE A 51 -15.99 -11.39 -4.16
CA PHE A 51 -14.63 -11.31 -4.66
C PHE A 51 -14.60 -10.43 -5.91
N GLN A 52 -13.74 -9.42 -5.92
CA GLN A 52 -13.47 -8.59 -7.08
C GLN A 52 -12.37 -9.24 -7.92
N GLN A 53 -12.53 -9.19 -9.25
CA GLN A 53 -11.54 -9.72 -10.17
C GLN A 53 -10.19 -9.04 -9.98
N GLY A 54 -9.13 -9.83 -9.87
CA GLY A 54 -7.75 -9.32 -9.71
C GLY A 54 -7.37 -8.82 -8.31
N GLN A 55 -8.34 -8.60 -7.40
CA GLN A 55 -8.05 -8.19 -6.03
C GLN A 55 -7.47 -9.35 -5.22
N VAL A 56 -6.34 -9.11 -4.54
CA VAL A 56 -5.70 -10.10 -3.66
C VAL A 56 -6.26 -10.00 -2.24
N TYR A 57 -6.82 -11.11 -1.78
CA TYR A 57 -7.27 -11.34 -0.41
C TYR A 57 -6.18 -12.09 0.35
N LEU A 58 -5.94 -11.71 1.61
CA LEU A 58 -4.89 -12.31 2.44
C LEU A 58 -5.55 -13.08 3.57
N ALA A 59 -5.10 -14.30 3.81
CA ALA A 59 -5.68 -15.18 4.81
C ALA A 59 -4.66 -16.16 5.38
N LEU A 60 -4.94 -16.62 6.60
CA LEU A 60 -4.27 -17.76 7.22
C LEU A 60 -5.17 -18.98 7.03
N LEU A 61 -4.76 -19.83 6.09
CA LEU A 61 -5.55 -20.97 5.67
C LEU A 61 -4.82 -22.28 5.96
N PRO A 62 -5.54 -23.35 6.34
CA PRO A 62 -4.93 -24.66 6.47
C PRO A 62 -4.40 -25.17 5.13
N THR A 63 -3.12 -25.56 5.09
CA THR A 63 -2.46 -26.20 3.94
C THR A 63 -2.35 -27.71 4.12
N PHE A 64 -2.32 -28.17 5.37
CA PHE A 64 -2.43 -29.58 5.73
C PHE A 64 -3.52 -29.76 6.78
N LEU A 65 -4.31 -30.82 6.62
CA LEU A 65 -5.33 -31.24 7.57
C LEU A 65 -5.13 -32.73 7.83
N ASP A 66 -4.95 -33.09 9.10
CA ASP A 66 -4.80 -34.48 9.50
C ASP A 66 -6.11 -35.26 9.18
N PRO A 67 -6.07 -36.26 8.29
CA PRO A 67 -7.25 -37.04 7.89
C PRO A 67 -7.94 -37.74 9.06
N ASP A 68 -7.21 -38.03 10.14
CA ASP A 68 -7.74 -38.74 11.30
C ASP A 68 -8.50 -37.80 12.27
N HIS A 69 -8.30 -36.48 12.14
CA HIS A 69 -8.83 -35.48 13.07
C HIS A 69 -9.65 -34.37 12.40
N VAL A 70 -9.59 -34.25 11.07
CA VAL A 70 -10.36 -33.28 10.29
C VAL A 70 -11.04 -34.00 9.12
N GLU A 71 -12.38 -34.11 9.18
CA GLU A 71 -13.20 -34.94 8.28
C GLU A 71 -13.18 -34.54 6.78
N ASN A 72 -12.45 -33.50 6.36
CA ASN A 72 -12.53 -32.97 5.00
C ASN A 72 -11.18 -32.60 4.39
N ALA A 73 -10.67 -33.47 3.52
CA ALA A 73 -9.49 -33.23 2.68
C ALA A 73 -9.65 -32.09 1.64
N ASN A 74 -10.87 -31.53 1.48
CA ASN A 74 -11.16 -30.44 0.53
C ASN A 74 -11.48 -29.11 1.24
N MET A 75 -10.79 -28.83 2.35
CA MET A 75 -10.89 -27.59 3.11
C MET A 75 -9.56 -26.81 3.09
N GLY A 76 -9.62 -25.55 3.51
CA GLY A 76 -8.46 -24.66 3.52
C GLY A 76 -8.02 -24.31 2.09
N VAL A 77 -6.71 -24.33 1.87
CA VAL A 77 -6.16 -23.89 0.57
C VAL A 77 -6.56 -24.81 -0.57
N HIS A 78 -6.71 -26.11 -0.31
CA HIS A 78 -7.16 -27.08 -1.33
C HIS A 78 -8.56 -26.78 -1.89
N ALA A 79 -9.43 -26.14 -1.10
CA ALA A 79 -10.75 -25.72 -1.60
C ALA A 79 -10.65 -24.62 -2.67
N LEU A 80 -9.61 -23.78 -2.58
CA LEU A 80 -9.31 -22.76 -3.58
C LEU A 80 -8.58 -23.36 -4.78
N GLU A 81 -7.61 -24.25 -4.55
CA GLU A 81 -6.83 -24.90 -5.60
C GLU A 81 -7.66 -25.84 -6.48
N ALA A 82 -8.70 -26.46 -5.92
CA ALA A 82 -9.64 -27.28 -6.67
C ALA A 82 -10.47 -26.48 -7.70
N ARG A 83 -10.34 -25.15 -7.72
CA ARG A 83 -11.15 -24.26 -8.53
C ARG A 83 -10.32 -23.51 -9.58
N ASN A 84 -10.79 -23.56 -10.82
CA ASN A 84 -10.12 -22.90 -11.94
C ASN A 84 -10.33 -21.38 -11.99
N ASP A 85 -11.24 -20.84 -11.15
CA ASP A 85 -11.57 -19.43 -11.12
C ASP A 85 -10.89 -18.66 -9.99
N PHE A 86 -10.05 -19.34 -9.21
CA PHE A 86 -9.22 -18.75 -8.16
C PHE A 86 -7.75 -19.09 -8.40
N GLU A 87 -6.89 -18.16 -8.02
CA GLU A 87 -5.45 -18.35 -7.96
C GLU A 87 -5.01 -18.19 -6.51
N VAL A 88 -4.25 -19.17 -6.01
CA VAL A 88 -3.59 -19.12 -4.71
C VAL A 88 -2.15 -18.64 -4.91
N ILE A 89 -1.72 -17.72 -4.06
CA ILE A 89 -0.42 -17.07 -4.06
C ILE A 89 0.31 -17.46 -2.79
N TYR A 90 1.37 -18.25 -2.94
CA TYR A 90 2.28 -18.65 -1.87
C TYR A 90 3.60 -17.89 -1.87
N ASP A 91 3.89 -17.25 -3.00
CA ASP A 91 5.15 -16.57 -3.27
C ASP A 91 5.30 -15.31 -2.42
N ALA A 92 6.45 -15.16 -1.75
CA ALA A 92 6.68 -14.07 -0.82
C ALA A 92 6.69 -12.70 -1.53
N GLU A 93 7.29 -12.63 -2.72
CA GLU A 93 7.40 -11.39 -3.51
C GLU A 93 6.01 -10.87 -3.87
N ARG A 94 5.15 -11.74 -4.41
CA ARG A 94 3.77 -11.40 -4.79
C ARG A 94 2.87 -11.08 -3.59
N LEU A 95 3.14 -11.69 -2.44
CA LEU A 95 2.43 -11.37 -1.19
C LEU A 95 2.85 -9.99 -0.65
N ALA A 96 4.14 -9.68 -0.71
CA ALA A 96 4.67 -8.38 -0.32
C ALA A 96 4.16 -7.26 -1.24
N GLU A 97 4.17 -7.46 -2.56
CA GLU A 97 3.55 -6.54 -3.52
C GLU A 97 2.05 -6.32 -3.22
N ALA A 98 1.31 -7.38 -2.87
CA ALA A 98 -0.10 -7.28 -2.52
C ALA A 98 -0.35 -6.52 -1.21
N LEU A 99 0.61 -6.52 -0.27
CA LEU A 99 0.58 -5.70 0.94
C LEU A 99 0.89 -4.23 0.61
N LEU A 100 1.89 -3.97 -0.25
CA LEU A 100 2.30 -2.62 -0.67
C LEU A 100 1.24 -1.89 -1.50
N LYS A 101 0.49 -2.60 -2.35
CA LYS A 101 -0.63 -2.03 -3.12
C LYS A 101 -1.76 -1.46 -2.25
N ARG A 102 -1.70 -1.62 -0.93
CA ARG A 102 -2.70 -1.13 0.01
C ARG A 102 -2.22 0.18 0.63
N ASN A 103 -3.16 1.10 0.81
CA ASN A 103 -2.89 2.39 1.46
C ASN A 103 -2.48 2.25 2.93
N TYR A 104 -2.82 1.12 3.57
CA TYR A 104 -2.47 0.81 4.96
C TYR A 104 -2.12 -0.66 5.09
N LEU A 105 -1.13 -0.95 5.94
CA LEU A 105 -0.80 -2.32 6.32
C LEU A 105 -1.92 -2.94 7.19
N PRO A 106 -2.09 -4.27 7.20
CA PRO A 106 -3.11 -4.93 8.00
C PRO A 106 -3.03 -4.55 9.50
N PRO A 107 -4.06 -3.87 10.08
CA PRO A 107 -3.99 -3.36 11.45
C PRO A 107 -3.75 -4.44 12.50
N GLU A 108 -4.44 -5.57 12.35
CA GLU A 108 -4.30 -6.74 13.21
C GLU A 108 -2.95 -7.45 13.15
N VAL A 109 -2.03 -7.02 12.28
CA VAL A 109 -0.66 -7.53 12.23
C VAL A 109 0.34 -6.47 12.67
N PHE A 110 0.19 -5.24 12.18
CA PHE A 110 1.22 -4.20 12.31
C PHE A 110 0.96 -3.18 13.43
N TYR A 111 -0.31 -2.89 13.73
CA TYR A 111 -0.70 -1.77 14.61
C TYR A 111 -0.88 -2.18 16.08
N GLU A 112 -1.10 -1.20 16.96
CA GLU A 112 -1.42 -1.47 18.37
C GLU A 112 -2.59 -2.46 18.51
N GLY A 113 -2.43 -3.43 19.42
CA GLY A 113 -3.42 -4.48 19.63
C GLY A 113 -3.39 -5.61 18.59
N PHE A 114 -2.31 -5.71 17.80
CA PHE A 114 -2.12 -6.78 16.84
C PHE A 114 -2.31 -8.18 17.44
N ASP A 115 -2.78 -9.09 16.59
CA ASP A 115 -2.88 -10.50 16.87
C ASP A 115 -1.49 -11.14 16.74
N ARG A 116 -0.95 -11.62 17.87
CA ARG A 116 0.41 -12.21 17.93
C ARG A 116 0.56 -13.43 17.04
N TYR A 117 -0.49 -14.23 16.90
CA TYR A 117 -0.46 -15.42 16.06
C TYR A 117 -0.41 -15.01 14.58
N LYS A 118 -1.26 -14.06 14.16
CA LYS A 118 -1.25 -13.57 12.78
C LYS A 118 0.06 -12.88 12.41
N ARG A 119 0.59 -12.04 13.30
CA ARG A 119 1.87 -11.35 13.10
C ARG A 119 3.00 -12.34 12.92
N LYS A 120 3.11 -13.31 13.82
CA LYS A 120 4.13 -14.35 13.72
C LYS A 120 4.05 -15.09 12.38
N LYS A 121 2.88 -15.55 11.99
CA LYS A 121 2.71 -16.29 10.72
C LYS A 121 3.06 -15.47 9.48
N LEU A 122 2.69 -14.19 9.46
CA LEU A 122 3.03 -13.29 8.36
C LEU A 122 4.54 -13.01 8.32
N PHE A 123 5.15 -12.75 9.48
CA PHE A 123 6.57 -12.42 9.58
C PHE A 123 7.44 -13.62 9.24
N ASP A 124 7.10 -14.81 9.76
CA ASP A 124 7.78 -16.06 9.42
C ASP A 124 7.67 -16.37 7.90
N LYS A 125 6.53 -16.04 7.27
CA LYS A 125 6.28 -16.32 5.85
C LYS A 125 7.05 -15.36 4.92
N LEU A 126 7.18 -14.11 5.33
CA LEU A 126 7.82 -13.06 4.54
C LEU A 126 9.26 -12.77 4.98
N ASP A 127 9.74 -13.47 6.00
CA ASP A 127 11.05 -13.23 6.63
C ASP A 127 11.24 -11.77 7.07
N LEU A 128 10.20 -11.21 7.72
CA LEU A 128 10.21 -9.82 8.20
C LEU A 128 10.87 -9.71 9.57
N ASP A 129 11.73 -8.70 9.70
CA ASP A 129 12.27 -8.25 10.97
C ASP A 129 11.25 -7.39 11.73
N ASP A 130 11.08 -7.68 13.02
CA ASP A 130 10.17 -6.95 13.89
C ASP A 130 10.77 -5.60 14.30
N ALA A 131 10.37 -4.55 13.58
CA ALA A 131 10.73 -3.15 13.85
C ALA A 131 9.91 -2.51 14.99
N GLY A 132 9.03 -3.27 15.67
CA GLY A 132 8.17 -2.77 16.75
C GLY A 132 6.73 -2.48 16.34
N ARG A 133 5.98 -1.77 17.19
CA ARG A 133 4.56 -1.49 16.96
C ARG A 133 4.41 -0.23 16.11
N VAL A 134 3.48 -0.27 15.15
CA VAL A 134 3.03 0.90 14.41
C VAL A 134 1.98 1.63 15.25
N TYR A 135 2.22 2.90 15.58
CA TYR A 135 1.23 3.76 16.22
C TYR A 135 0.55 4.66 15.18
N ASP A 136 1.33 5.22 14.25
CA ASP A 136 0.87 6.08 13.15
C ASP A 136 1.47 5.66 11.79
N LYS A 137 1.00 6.29 10.70
CA LYS A 137 1.39 5.95 9.31
C LYS A 137 2.92 6.03 9.08
N ASP A 138 3.59 6.96 9.74
CA ASP A 138 5.05 7.14 9.64
C ASP A 138 5.83 5.96 10.24
N ASP A 139 5.24 5.25 11.20
CA ASP A 139 5.83 4.03 11.78
C ASP A 139 5.71 2.81 10.85
N GLU A 140 4.94 2.90 9.74
CA GLU A 140 4.88 1.82 8.74
C GLU A 140 6.14 1.74 7.87
N ALA A 141 6.93 2.82 7.79
CA ALA A 141 8.05 2.93 6.85
C ALA A 141 9.04 1.75 6.93
N PRO A 142 9.50 1.29 8.11
CA PRO A 142 10.41 0.15 8.20
C PRO A 142 9.83 -1.16 7.64
N TYR A 143 8.51 -1.36 7.76
CA TYR A 143 7.85 -2.53 7.21
C TYR A 143 7.64 -2.41 5.71
N ARG A 144 7.28 -1.23 5.23
CA ARG A 144 7.11 -0.97 3.79
C ARG A 144 8.44 -1.13 3.05
N ASP A 145 9.55 -0.69 3.62
CA ASP A 145 10.87 -0.86 3.03
C ASP A 145 11.26 -2.36 2.95
N GLN A 146 11.10 -3.12 4.03
CA GLN A 146 11.33 -4.58 3.96
C GLN A 146 10.43 -5.28 2.93
N LEU A 147 9.14 -4.90 2.85
CA LEU A 147 8.22 -5.47 1.87
C LEU A 147 8.62 -5.12 0.42
N ARG A 148 9.25 -3.97 0.17
CA ARG A 148 9.78 -3.63 -1.16
C ARG A 148 10.95 -4.49 -1.53
N ASP A 149 11.88 -4.67 -0.59
CA ASP A 149 13.05 -5.52 -0.79
C ASP A 149 12.61 -6.95 -1.15
N ILE A 150 11.61 -7.48 -0.42
CA ILE A 150 11.01 -8.80 -0.70
C ILE A 150 10.30 -8.81 -2.06
N ALA A 151 9.58 -7.74 -2.42
CA ALA A 151 8.88 -7.66 -3.70
C ALA A 151 9.82 -7.40 -4.89
N GLY A 152 11.12 -7.17 -4.66
CA GLY A 152 12.07 -6.75 -5.70
C GLY A 152 11.70 -5.40 -6.34
N ILE A 153 10.98 -4.55 -5.61
CA ILE A 153 10.53 -3.23 -6.08
C ILE A 153 11.58 -2.22 -5.64
N GLU A 154 12.28 -1.64 -6.60
CA GLU A 154 13.15 -0.50 -6.31
C GLU A 154 12.32 0.64 -5.73
N ARG A 155 12.85 1.27 -4.68
CA ARG A 155 12.24 2.44 -4.07
C ARG A 155 12.30 3.57 -5.09
N ASP A 156 11.22 3.76 -5.83
CA ASP A 156 10.97 5.03 -6.50
C ASP A 156 10.57 6.02 -5.40
N GLU A 157 11.58 6.59 -4.75
CA GLU A 157 11.42 7.55 -3.65
C GLU A 157 10.51 8.71 -4.08
N ALA A 158 10.62 9.14 -5.33
CA ALA A 158 9.75 10.17 -5.89
C ALA A 158 8.28 9.71 -5.97
N ALA A 159 8.00 8.47 -6.37
CA ALA A 159 6.64 7.95 -6.47
C ALA A 159 5.98 7.68 -5.12
N GLU A 160 6.68 7.14 -4.12
CA GLU A 160 6.10 6.98 -2.78
C GLU A 160 5.85 8.33 -2.11
N VAL A 161 6.82 9.24 -2.20
CA VAL A 161 6.65 10.62 -1.70
C VAL A 161 5.45 11.26 -2.40
N SER A 162 5.26 11.04 -3.71
CA SER A 162 4.09 11.49 -4.45
C SER A 162 2.78 10.89 -3.90
N GLN A 163 2.71 9.57 -3.64
CA GLN A 163 1.48 8.97 -3.10
C GLN A 163 1.17 9.41 -1.66
N GLN A 164 2.20 9.50 -0.80
CA GLN A 164 2.06 9.97 0.58
C GLN A 164 1.59 11.44 0.61
N ARG A 165 2.19 12.30 -0.22
CA ARG A 165 1.81 13.72 -0.35
C ARG A 165 0.41 13.88 -0.94
N SER A 166 0.03 13.07 -1.93
CA SER A 166 -1.33 13.07 -2.48
C SER A 166 -2.36 12.73 -1.39
N ASP A 167 -2.12 11.66 -0.62
CA ASP A 167 -2.97 11.27 0.50
C ASP A 167 -3.06 12.37 1.58
N GLU A 168 -1.95 13.03 1.89
CA GLU A 168 -1.90 14.15 2.83
C GLU A 168 -2.75 15.33 2.33
N TYR A 169 -2.57 15.74 1.07
CA TYR A 169 -3.33 16.83 0.46
C TYR A 169 -4.83 16.54 0.39
N ILE A 170 -5.23 15.29 0.13
CA ILE A 170 -6.64 14.86 0.17
C ILE A 170 -7.24 15.05 1.57
N GLN A 171 -6.47 14.78 2.63
CA GLN A 171 -6.93 14.93 4.01
C GLN A 171 -6.92 16.39 4.48
N ARG A 172 -5.92 17.16 4.05
CA ARG A 172 -5.69 18.54 4.48
C ARG A 172 -6.60 19.54 3.77
N PHE A 173 -6.80 19.40 2.46
CA PHE A 173 -7.49 20.41 1.67
C PHE A 173 -8.96 20.10 1.43
N SER A 174 -9.79 21.14 1.50
CA SER A 174 -11.12 21.07 0.91
C SER A 174 -11.04 21.09 -0.62
N ARG A 175 -12.05 20.56 -1.31
CA ARG A 175 -12.11 20.59 -2.79
C ARG A 175 -11.98 22.01 -3.35
N SER A 176 -12.60 23.00 -2.72
CA SER A 176 -12.50 24.40 -3.13
C SER A 176 -11.09 24.96 -2.96
N GLN A 177 -10.43 24.62 -1.85
CA GLN A 177 -9.08 25.06 -1.54
C GLN A 177 -8.06 24.42 -2.50
N ALA A 178 -8.11 23.10 -2.68
CA ALA A 178 -7.29 22.41 -3.68
C ALA A 178 -7.49 22.99 -5.09
N SER A 179 -8.73 23.34 -5.46
CA SER A 179 -9.02 23.99 -6.74
C SER A 179 -8.37 25.37 -6.88
N ASN A 180 -8.30 26.17 -5.82
CA ASN A 180 -7.66 27.48 -5.87
C ASN A 180 -6.14 27.36 -5.93
N ILE A 181 -5.55 26.49 -5.09
CA ILE A 181 -4.11 26.21 -5.10
C ILE A 181 -3.67 25.74 -6.49
N VAL A 182 -4.40 24.80 -7.10
CA VAL A 182 -4.12 24.33 -8.47
C VAL A 182 -4.27 25.45 -9.51
N LYS A 183 -5.17 26.43 -9.32
CA LYS A 183 -5.26 27.59 -10.25
C LYS A 183 -4.04 28.50 -10.16
N LEU A 184 -3.46 28.64 -8.96
CA LEU A 184 -2.25 29.42 -8.75
C LEU A 184 -1.03 28.71 -9.35
N LEU A 185 -1.03 27.38 -9.33
CA LEU A 185 0.13 26.59 -9.74
C LEU A 185 0.13 26.15 -11.21
N ARG A 186 -1.02 25.93 -11.83
CA ARG A 186 -1.06 25.54 -13.25
C ARG A 186 -0.65 26.73 -14.14
N ASP A 187 0.10 26.45 -15.19
CA ASP A 187 0.44 27.46 -16.20
C ASP A 187 -0.67 27.54 -17.26
N ASP A 188 -1.30 26.40 -17.58
CA ASP A 188 -2.41 26.30 -18.52
C ASP A 188 -3.64 25.59 -17.92
N ALA A 189 -4.84 26.07 -18.28
CA ALA A 189 -6.10 25.46 -17.85
C ALA A 189 -6.35 24.06 -18.43
N SER A 190 -5.62 23.67 -19.48
CA SER A 190 -5.66 22.35 -20.12
C SER A 190 -4.87 21.28 -19.36
N GLU A 191 -3.94 21.66 -18.48
CA GLU A 191 -3.20 20.71 -17.65
C GLU A 191 -4.11 19.93 -16.71
N ILE A 192 -5.13 20.62 -16.17
CA ILE A 192 -6.18 20.02 -15.37
C ILE A 192 -7.48 20.82 -15.47
N ASN A 193 -8.53 20.12 -15.92
CA ASN A 193 -9.86 20.69 -16.00
C ASN A 193 -10.57 20.63 -14.64
N LEU A 194 -10.51 21.73 -13.89
CA LEU A 194 -11.09 21.87 -12.55
C LEU A 194 -12.61 21.66 -12.46
N ASN A 195 -13.33 21.78 -13.59
CA ASN A 195 -14.78 21.56 -13.61
C ASN A 195 -15.13 20.06 -13.51
N SER A 196 -14.27 19.20 -14.06
CA SER A 196 -14.43 17.74 -14.05
C SER A 196 -13.55 17.04 -13.01
N ALA A 197 -12.44 17.67 -12.60
CA ALA A 197 -11.50 17.11 -11.64
C ALA A 197 -12.12 16.98 -10.23
N GLY A 198 -11.88 15.81 -9.63
CA GLY A 198 -12.14 15.52 -8.22
C GLY A 198 -11.01 16.03 -7.31
N LEU A 199 -11.21 15.92 -5.99
CA LEU A 199 -10.18 16.29 -5.01
C LEU A 199 -8.92 15.43 -5.16
N THR A 200 -9.08 14.13 -5.44
CA THR A 200 -7.98 13.21 -5.68
C THR A 200 -7.15 13.62 -6.90
N ASP A 201 -7.78 13.94 -8.03
CA ASP A 201 -7.07 14.38 -9.24
C ASP A 201 -6.28 15.67 -9.00
N MET A 202 -6.83 16.59 -8.21
CA MET A 202 -6.15 17.83 -7.84
C MET A 202 -4.99 17.58 -6.88
N ALA A 203 -5.17 16.73 -5.88
CA ALA A 203 -4.10 16.37 -4.95
C ALA A 203 -2.93 15.68 -5.65
N GLU A 204 -3.21 14.76 -6.58
CA GLU A 204 -2.19 14.11 -7.41
C GLU A 204 -1.49 15.09 -8.36
N PHE A 205 -2.19 16.12 -8.84
CA PHE A 205 -1.54 17.19 -9.61
C PHE A 205 -0.56 18.01 -8.76
N LEU A 206 -0.90 18.29 -7.49
CA LEU A 206 -0.05 19.08 -6.59
C LEU A 206 1.27 18.38 -6.22
N THR A 207 1.36 17.06 -6.35
CA THR A 207 2.59 16.32 -6.03
C THR A 207 3.70 16.50 -7.08
N ARG A 208 3.36 17.09 -8.22
CA ARG A 208 4.32 17.46 -9.28
C ARG A 208 5.17 18.68 -8.94
N PHE A 209 4.78 19.43 -7.93
CA PHE A 209 5.50 20.61 -7.47
C PHE A 209 6.23 20.28 -6.16
N GLU A 210 7.32 20.98 -5.88
CA GLU A 210 8.00 20.88 -4.59
C GLU A 210 7.07 21.30 -3.43
N PRO A 211 7.21 20.70 -2.23
CA PRO A 211 6.37 21.03 -1.08
C PRO A 211 6.39 22.53 -0.75
N ALA A 212 7.56 23.16 -0.82
CA ALA A 212 7.72 24.59 -0.56
C ALA A 212 6.83 25.44 -1.48
N VAL A 213 6.78 25.10 -2.78
CA VAL A 213 5.95 25.79 -3.77
C VAL A 213 4.46 25.61 -3.47
N VAL A 214 4.05 24.41 -3.05
CA VAL A 214 2.65 24.14 -2.68
C VAL A 214 2.25 24.90 -1.41
N GLU A 215 3.11 24.94 -0.40
CA GLU A 215 2.86 25.69 0.84
C GLU A 215 2.74 27.19 0.58
N THR A 216 3.64 27.78 -0.23
CA THR A 216 3.52 29.20 -0.60
C THR A 216 2.22 29.48 -1.36
N ALA A 217 1.76 28.56 -2.21
CA ALA A 217 0.47 28.71 -2.87
C ALA A 217 -0.73 28.59 -1.91
N VAL A 218 -0.61 27.82 -0.83
CA VAL A 218 -1.59 27.79 0.27
C VAL A 218 -1.63 29.15 0.97
N ASP A 219 -0.48 29.73 1.28
CA ASP A 219 -0.39 31.04 1.94
C ASP A 219 -0.97 32.16 1.05
N VAL A 220 -0.77 32.09 -0.27
CA VAL A 220 -1.40 33.02 -1.22
C VAL A 220 -2.92 32.85 -1.28
N ASP A 221 -3.45 31.62 -1.28
CA ASP A 221 -4.92 31.39 -1.22
C ASP A 221 -5.53 31.87 0.11
N ALA A 222 -4.78 31.73 1.21
CA ALA A 222 -5.17 32.25 2.53
C ALA A 222 -5.09 33.79 2.64
N GLY A 223 -4.32 34.43 1.76
CA GLY A 223 -4.03 35.87 1.78
C GLY A 223 -2.91 36.25 2.76
N ASP A 224 -2.10 35.27 3.18
CA ASP A 224 -0.94 35.44 4.06
C ASP A 224 0.36 35.74 3.27
N ALA A 225 0.37 35.45 1.96
CA ALA A 225 1.46 35.77 1.03
C ALA A 225 0.93 36.39 -0.28
N ASP A 226 1.82 37.03 -1.05
CA ASP A 226 1.50 37.64 -2.35
C ASP A 226 2.00 36.78 -3.53
N ALA A 227 1.44 36.98 -4.73
CA ALA A 227 1.82 36.22 -5.92
C ALA A 227 3.32 36.35 -6.29
N ASP A 228 3.92 37.51 -6.01
CA ASP A 228 5.35 37.77 -6.23
C ASP A 228 6.25 36.89 -5.32
N GLU A 229 5.72 36.41 -4.19
CA GLU A 229 6.43 35.48 -3.31
C GLU A 229 6.38 34.06 -3.85
N LEU A 230 5.23 33.63 -4.37
CA LEU A 230 5.09 32.35 -5.05
C LEU A 230 5.99 32.24 -6.29
N GLU A 231 6.10 33.32 -7.08
CA GLU A 231 6.97 33.34 -8.26
C GLU A 231 8.46 33.23 -7.87
N ARG A 232 8.87 33.84 -6.76
CA ARG A 232 10.24 33.74 -6.24
C ARG A 232 10.58 32.32 -5.78
N VAL A 233 9.73 31.71 -4.96
CA VAL A 233 9.96 30.34 -4.46
C VAL A 233 9.99 29.34 -5.62
N ARG A 234 9.16 29.55 -6.65
CA ARG A 234 9.22 28.75 -7.89
C ARG A 234 10.53 28.89 -8.65
N ALA A 235 11.07 30.10 -8.74
CA ALA A 235 12.34 30.35 -9.41
C ALA A 235 13.51 29.77 -8.61
N ASP A 236 13.53 29.96 -7.29
CA ASP A 236 14.57 29.44 -6.40
C ASP A 236 14.65 27.91 -6.47
N VAL A 237 13.50 27.21 -6.52
CA VAL A 237 13.44 25.75 -6.68
C VAL A 237 13.92 25.29 -8.06
N ALA A 238 13.70 26.08 -9.11
CA ALA A 238 14.14 25.73 -10.46
C ALA A 238 15.67 25.90 -10.63
N ASP A 239 16.29 26.83 -9.89
CA ASP A 239 17.74 27.05 -9.91
C ASP A 239 18.50 25.97 -9.10
N ASP A 240 17.91 25.40 -8.04
CA ASP A 240 18.53 24.33 -7.23
C ASP A 240 18.66 22.98 -7.98
N GLU A 241 17.94 22.76 -9.09
CA GLU A 241 18.05 21.53 -9.90
C GLU A 241 19.26 21.54 -10.87
N ASP A 242 19.91 22.68 -11.10
CA ASP A 242 21.02 22.84 -12.06
C ASP A 242 22.44 22.78 -11.44
N ASP A 243 22.57 22.74 -10.10
CA ASP A 243 23.87 22.83 -9.40
C ASP A 243 24.51 21.47 -9.02
N GLU A 244 23.94 20.32 -9.40
CA GLU A 244 24.50 18.99 -9.06
C GLU A 244 25.56 18.44 -10.06
N ASP A 245 25.97 19.17 -11.10
CA ASP A 245 26.87 18.62 -12.15
C ASP A 245 28.17 19.38 -12.43
N GLU A 246 28.71 20.15 -11.46
CA GLU A 246 30.10 20.63 -11.53
C GLU A 246 30.90 20.27 -10.27
N SER A 247 31.23 18.98 -10.13
CA SER A 247 32.41 18.61 -9.33
C SER A 247 33.67 18.84 -10.17
N ASP A 248 34.25 20.02 -9.98
CA ASP A 248 35.61 20.40 -10.38
C ASP A 248 36.62 19.32 -9.96
N ALA A 249 36.98 18.44 -10.90
CA ALA A 249 38.15 17.58 -10.79
C ALA A 249 39.37 18.38 -11.26
N ASP A 250 39.90 19.25 -10.40
CA ASP A 250 41.19 19.88 -10.63
C ASP A 250 42.11 19.81 -9.40
N SER A 251 43.36 19.45 -9.72
CA SER A 251 44.58 19.48 -8.89
C SER A 251 44.79 18.38 -7.85
N ASP A 252 45.59 17.37 -8.20
CA ASP A 252 46.99 17.39 -7.73
C ASP A 252 47.81 16.34 -8.50
N GLY A 253 48.44 16.80 -9.57
CA GLY A 253 49.63 16.19 -10.14
C GLY A 253 50.76 17.22 -10.08
N GLU A 254 51.84 16.84 -9.40
CA GLU A 254 53.23 17.36 -9.37
C GLU A 254 53.76 17.01 -7.96
N GLU A 255 54.92 16.41 -7.71
CA GLU A 255 56.02 15.83 -8.50
C GLU A 255 56.80 14.90 -7.54
#